data_AF-A0A136H9V6-F1
#
_entry.id   AF-A0A136H9V6-F1
#
_cell.length_a   1.000
_cell.length_b   1.000
_cell.length_c   1.000
_cell.angle_alpha   90.00
_cell.angle_beta   90.00
_cell.angle_gamma   90.00
#
_symmetry.space_group_name_H-M   'P 1'
#
loop_
_entity.id
_entity.type
_entity.pdbx_description
1 polymer ?
#
loop_
_entity_poly.entity_id
_entity_poly.type
_entity_poly.pdbx_seq_one_letter_code
_entity_poly.pdbx_strand_id
1 'polypeptide(L)'
;MPSPLLETLCDLVTEAHTRIQKDFSQLDPIVGVSQGMRSVGIPADAMTIDCLRSGKRIIIVLHDETPQLVSYQFAFRDKDPRNEFESLDRAELTEALLYDWMQHYFLAKV
;
A
#
# COMPACT_ATOMS: atom_id res chain seq x y z
N MET A 1 7.23 -17.54 -6.29
CA MET A 1 6.51 -16.67 -7.26
C MET A 1 5.62 -15.74 -6.45
N PRO A 2 5.45 -14.47 -6.86
CA PRO A 2 4.47 -13.59 -6.23
C PRO A 2 3.08 -14.20 -6.32
N SER A 3 2.22 -13.93 -5.33
CA SER A 3 0.82 -14.36 -5.40
C SER A 3 0.10 -13.60 -6.54
N PRO A 4 -0.91 -14.20 -7.20
CA PRO A 4 -1.70 -13.47 -8.20
C PRO A 4 -2.34 -12.19 -7.66
N LEU A 5 -2.60 -12.15 -6.35
CA LEU A 5 -3.08 -10.96 -5.66
C LEU A 5 -2.02 -9.86 -5.65
N LEU A 6 -0.77 -10.21 -5.33
CA LEU A 6 0.33 -9.27 -5.31
C LEU A 6 0.61 -8.70 -6.71
N GLU A 7 0.55 -9.53 -7.76
CA GLU A 7 0.69 -9.06 -9.15
C GLU A 7 -0.41 -8.04 -9.49
N THR A 8 -1.67 -8.35 -9.18
CA THR A 8 -2.80 -7.43 -9.39
C THR A 8 -2.59 -6.10 -8.64
N LEU A 9 -2.16 -6.15 -7.37
CA LEU A 9 -1.90 -4.96 -6.58
C LEU A 9 -0.75 -4.13 -7.17
N CYS A 10 0.33 -4.77 -7.65
CA CYS A 10 1.44 -4.09 -8.30
C CYS A 10 0.98 -3.33 -9.56
N ASP A 11 0.12 -3.92 -10.38
CA ASP A 11 -0.41 -3.27 -11.58
C ASP A 11 -1.23 -2.03 -11.21
N LEU A 12 -2.18 -2.17 -10.27
CA LEU A 12 -3.03 -1.06 -9.81
C LEU A 12 -2.20 0.07 -9.19
N VAL A 13 -1.20 -0.26 -8.38
CA VAL A 13 -0.32 0.73 -7.76
C VAL A 13 0.57 1.40 -8.80
N THR A 14 1.03 0.68 -9.83
CA THR A 14 1.83 1.27 -10.91
C THR A 14 1.03 2.30 -11.71
N GLU A 15 -0.23 1.99 -12.01
CA GLU A 15 -1.13 2.94 -12.68
C GLU A 15 -1.39 4.18 -11.81
N ALA A 16 -1.77 3.97 -10.54
CA ALA A 16 -2.04 5.05 -9.60
C ALA A 16 -0.79 5.92 -9.35
N HIS A 17 0.38 5.30 -9.22
CA HIS A 17 1.67 5.96 -9.06
C HIS A 17 1.99 6.83 -10.27
N THR A 18 1.85 6.27 -11.48
CA THR A 18 2.09 6.99 -12.74
C THR A 18 1.21 8.23 -12.83
N ARG A 19 -0.04 8.13 -12.38
CA ARG A 19 -0.97 9.26 -12.34
C ARG A 19 -0.59 10.29 -11.28
N ILE A 20 -0.30 9.87 -10.04
CA ILE A 20 0.20 10.76 -8.98
C ILE A 20 1.46 11.51 -9.40
N GLN A 21 2.39 10.85 -10.10
CA GLN A 21 3.64 11.49 -10.53
C GLN A 21 3.40 12.59 -11.58
N LYS A 22 2.35 12.46 -12.40
CA LYS A 22 1.92 13.48 -13.36
C LYS A 22 1.24 14.66 -12.67
N ASP A 23 0.33 14.37 -11.73
CA ASP A 23 -0.51 15.38 -11.07
C ASP A 23 0.24 16.11 -9.94
N PHE A 24 1.16 15.42 -9.26
CA PHE A 24 1.90 15.89 -8.09
C PHE A 24 3.38 15.49 -8.16
N SER A 25 4.14 16.11 -9.06
CA SER A 25 5.59 15.86 -9.25
C SER A 25 6.44 15.95 -7.98
N GLN A 26 5.93 16.60 -6.93
CA GLN A 26 6.61 16.75 -5.64
C GLN A 26 6.38 15.59 -4.67
N LEU A 27 5.35 14.76 -4.85
CA LEU A 27 5.04 13.66 -3.92
C LEU A 27 6.08 12.55 -3.97
N ASP A 28 6.45 12.14 -5.19
CA ASP A 28 7.43 11.08 -5.49
C ASP A 28 7.34 9.86 -4.55
N PRO A 29 6.19 9.16 -4.54
CA PRO A 29 6.00 8.03 -3.65
C PRO A 29 6.88 6.84 -4.07
N ILE A 30 7.47 6.16 -3.08
CA ILE A 30 8.33 4.99 -3.26
C ILE A 30 7.54 3.76 -2.87
N VAL A 31 7.39 2.81 -3.81
CA VAL A 31 6.72 1.54 -3.58
C VAL A 31 7.74 0.47 -3.20
N GLY A 32 7.51 -0.22 -2.09
CA GLY A 32 8.28 -1.37 -1.64
C GLY A 32 7.39 -2.59 -1.54
N VAL A 33 7.91 -3.75 -1.97
CA VAL A 33 7.21 -5.04 -1.86
C VAL A 33 8.05 -5.98 -1.01
N SER A 34 7.42 -6.67 -0.07
CA SER A 34 8.06 -7.62 0.83
C SER A 34 7.26 -8.90 0.91
N GLN A 35 7.91 -10.02 0.59
CA GLN A 35 7.42 -11.37 0.87
C GLN A 35 8.08 -11.96 2.13
N GLY A 36 8.75 -11.11 2.94
CA GLY A 36 9.51 -11.54 4.11
C GLY A 36 8.66 -12.20 5.20
N MET A 37 7.36 -11.92 5.25
CA MET A 37 6.44 -12.61 6.16
C MET A 37 6.42 -14.13 5.91
N ARG A 38 6.58 -14.55 4.66
CA ARG A 38 6.62 -15.97 4.29
C ARG A 38 7.84 -16.69 4.87
N SER A 39 8.99 -16.01 4.98
CA SER A 39 10.21 -16.63 5.52
C SER A 39 10.14 -16.90 7.03
N VAL A 40 9.24 -16.20 7.73
CA VAL A 40 8.95 -16.41 9.16
C VAL A 40 7.67 -17.23 9.38
N GLY A 41 7.15 -17.88 8.35
CA GLY A 41 6.01 -18.79 8.43
C GLY A 41 4.63 -18.12 8.38
N ILE A 42 4.56 -16.82 8.09
CA ILE A 42 3.29 -16.10 7.91
C ILE A 42 2.95 -16.08 6.41
N PRO A 43 1.86 -16.72 5.96
CA PRO A 43 1.49 -16.79 4.54
C PRO A 43 0.84 -15.48 4.07
N ALA A 44 1.66 -14.44 3.96
CA ALA A 44 1.22 -13.11 3.55
C ALA A 44 2.31 -12.37 2.76
N ASP A 45 1.87 -11.45 1.90
CA ASP A 45 2.71 -10.48 1.21
C ASP A 45 2.40 -9.07 1.73
N ALA A 46 3.40 -8.19 1.82
CA ALA A 46 3.22 -6.78 2.16
C ALA A 46 3.69 -5.87 1.02
N MET A 47 2.98 -4.77 0.86
CA MET A 47 3.39 -3.62 0.05
C MET A 47 3.39 -2.37 0.92
N THR A 48 4.41 -1.53 0.78
CA THR A 48 4.48 -0.22 1.41
C THR A 48 4.60 0.87 0.37
N ILE A 49 3.86 1.96 0.53
CA ILE A 49 3.96 3.15 -0.29
C ILE A 49 4.43 4.29 0.61
N ASP A 50 5.65 4.76 0.40
CA ASP A 50 6.32 5.75 1.22
C ASP A 50 6.39 7.11 0.52
N CYS A 51 5.94 8.17 1.17
CA CYS A 51 6.20 9.53 0.69
C CYS A 51 7.31 10.15 1.56
N LEU A 52 8.51 10.32 0.99
CA LEU A 52 9.67 10.87 1.69
C LEU A 52 9.40 12.28 2.21
N ARG A 53 8.71 13.10 1.42
CA ARG A 53 8.44 14.51 1.73
C ARG A 53 7.53 14.70 2.93
N SER A 54 6.45 13.91 3.00
CA SER A 54 5.48 14.00 4.10
C SER A 54 5.86 13.15 5.30
N GLY A 55 6.86 12.25 5.16
CA GLY A 55 7.23 11.29 6.19
C GLY A 55 6.16 10.21 6.43
N LYS A 56 5.19 10.09 5.54
CA LYS A 56 4.05 9.18 5.66
C LYS A 56 4.24 7.90 4.86
N ARG A 57 3.55 6.84 5.28
CA ARG A 57 3.59 5.50 4.72
C ARG A 57 2.19 4.92 4.67
N ILE A 58 1.87 4.22 3.59
CA ILE A 58 0.70 3.36 3.49
C ILE A 58 1.22 1.92 3.49
N ILE A 59 0.68 1.08 4.34
CA ILE A 59 1.02 -0.35 4.42
C ILE A 59 -0.19 -1.13 3.94
N ILE A 60 0.03 -2.08 3.05
CA ILE A 60 -0.99 -2.99 2.52
C ILE A 60 -0.47 -4.40 2.74
N VAL A 61 -1.30 -5.28 3.30
CA VAL A 61 -0.99 -6.67 3.59
C VAL A 61 -2.04 -7.56 2.94
N LEU A 62 -1.56 -8.55 2.20
CA LEU A 62 -2.36 -9.55 1.51
C LEU A 62 -2.14 -10.89 2.21
N HIS A 63 -3.20 -11.43 2.81
CA HIS A 63 -3.17 -12.72 3.49
C HIS A 63 -3.64 -13.83 2.55
N ASP A 64 -2.89 -14.94 2.47
CA ASP A 64 -3.27 -16.08 1.64
C ASP A 64 -4.56 -16.77 2.12
N GLU A 65 -4.81 -16.75 3.44
CA GLU A 65 -5.99 -17.37 4.07
C GLU A 65 -7.28 -16.60 3.78
N THR A 66 -7.17 -15.28 3.53
CA THR A 66 -8.32 -14.40 3.26
C THR A 66 -8.07 -13.55 2.01
N PRO A 67 -8.02 -14.17 0.82
CA PRO A 67 -7.67 -13.46 -0.43
C PRO A 67 -8.73 -12.45 -0.89
N GLN A 68 -9.91 -12.48 -0.27
CA GLN A 68 -10.99 -11.53 -0.50
C GLN A 68 -10.83 -10.25 0.33
N LEU A 69 -9.93 -10.25 1.32
CA LEU A 69 -9.72 -9.11 2.21
C LEU A 69 -8.31 -8.57 2.03
N VAL A 70 -8.22 -7.25 2.00
CA VAL A 70 -6.96 -6.52 1.97
C VAL A 70 -6.85 -5.75 3.27
N SER A 71 -5.82 -6.07 4.06
CA SER A 71 -5.53 -5.33 5.28
C SER A 71 -4.64 -4.14 4.95
N TYR A 72 -4.93 -2.97 5.51
CA TYR A 72 -4.17 -1.76 5.22
C TYR A 72 -4.06 -0.86 6.44
N GLN A 73 -3.07 0.02 6.42
CA GLN A 73 -2.86 0.98 7.48
C GLN A 73 -2.14 2.23 6.98
N PHE A 74 -2.61 3.38 7.44
CA PHE A 74 -1.95 4.66 7.29
C PHE A 74 -1.00 4.91 8.47
N ALA A 75 0.29 4.96 8.19
CA ALA A 75 1.35 5.07 9.17
C ALA A 75 2.35 6.20 8.84
N PHE A 76 3.24 6.50 9.79
CA PHE A 76 4.40 7.34 9.52
C PHE A 76 5.63 6.48 9.35
N ARG A 77 6.60 6.95 8.54
CA ARG A 77 7.84 6.21 8.26
C ARG A 77 8.76 6.12 9.47
N ASP A 78 8.66 7.08 10.39
CA ASP A 78 9.45 7.21 11.60
C ASP A 78 8.77 6.62 12.85
N LYS A 79 7.56 6.07 12.69
CA LYS A 79 6.79 5.46 13.78
C LYS A 79 6.48 4.01 13.45
N ASP A 80 6.41 3.20 14.50
CA ASP A 80 5.93 1.85 14.33
C ASP A 80 4.47 1.85 13.84
N PRO A 81 4.12 0.92 12.93
CA PRO A 81 2.74 0.63 12.57
C PRO A 81 1.89 0.41 13.83
N ARG A 82 0.62 0.80 13.81
CA ARG A 82 -0.28 0.44 14.91
C ARG A 82 -0.59 -1.06 14.84
N ASN A 83 -1.00 -1.63 15.96
CA ASN A 83 -1.39 -3.05 16.00
C ASN A 83 -2.66 -3.35 15.19
N GLU A 84 -3.49 -2.34 14.93
CA GLU A 84 -4.78 -2.49 14.27
C GLU A 84 -4.69 -2.06 12.80
N PHE A 85 -4.86 -3.03 11.90
CA PHE A 85 -5.03 -2.79 10.48
C PHE A 85 -6.53 -2.64 10.16
N GLU A 86 -6.85 -1.70 9.29
CA GLU A 86 -8.16 -1.65 8.66
C GLU A 86 -8.22 -2.73 7.59
N SER A 87 -9.43 -3.14 7.21
CA SER A 87 -9.62 -4.16 6.16
C SER A 87 -10.71 -3.71 5.21
N LEU A 88 -10.53 -4.00 3.93
CA LEU A 88 -11.50 -3.74 2.87
C LEU A 88 -11.61 -4.94 1.94
N ASP A 89 -12.73 -5.08 1.23
CA ASP A 89 -12.90 -6.17 0.26
C ASP A 89 -12.00 -5.94 -0.95
N ARG A 90 -11.27 -6.95 -1.39
CA ARG A 90 -10.39 -6.87 -2.57
C ARG A 90 -11.09 -6.25 -3.79
N ALA A 91 -12.38 -6.46 -3.98
CA ALA A 91 -13.15 -5.87 -5.09
C ALA A 91 -13.22 -4.34 -5.03
N GLU A 92 -13.09 -3.74 -3.84
CA GLU A 92 -13.03 -2.29 -3.64
C GLU A 92 -11.64 -1.71 -3.92
N LEU A 93 -10.59 -2.55 -3.89
CA LEU A 93 -9.22 -2.13 -4.20
C LEU A 93 -9.08 -1.84 -5.70
N THR A 94 -9.04 -0.55 -6.04
CA THR A 94 -8.91 -0.06 -7.42
C THR A 94 -7.79 0.96 -7.55
N GLU A 95 -7.36 1.23 -8.79
CA GLU A 95 -6.40 2.31 -9.10
C GLU A 95 -6.87 3.65 -8.51
N ALA A 96 -8.16 3.96 -8.68
CA ALA A 96 -8.76 5.18 -8.18
C ALA A 96 -8.69 5.28 -6.65
N LEU A 97 -8.97 4.20 -5.93
CA LEU A 97 -8.88 4.18 -4.47
C LEU A 97 -7.43 4.40 -4.00
N LEU A 98 -6.46 3.73 -4.64
CA LEU A 98 -5.04 3.88 -4.31
C LEU A 98 -4.53 5.28 -4.63
N TYR A 99 -4.96 5.85 -5.75
CA TYR A 99 -4.69 7.24 -6.10
C TYR A 99 -5.23 8.20 -5.04
N ASP A 100 -6.51 8.02 -4.64
CA ASP A 100 -7.16 8.85 -3.63
C ASP A 100 -6.46 8.74 -2.27
N TRP A 101 -6.04 7.53 -1.87
CA TRP A 101 -5.25 7.32 -0.67
C TRP A 101 -3.94 8.08 -0.70
N MET A 102 -3.17 7.95 -1.78
CA MET A 102 -1.89 8.65 -1.94
C MET A 102 -2.09 10.17 -1.90
N GLN A 103 -3.06 10.68 -2.67
CA GLN A 103 -3.35 12.10 -2.72
C GLN A 103 -3.79 12.63 -1.35
N HIS A 104 -4.85 12.06 -0.76
CA HIS A 104 -5.42 12.59 0.47
C HIS A 104 -4.48 12.40 1.65
N TYR A 105 -3.91 11.20 1.81
CA TYR A 105 -3.08 10.92 2.97
C TYR A 105 -1.77 11.70 2.93
N PHE A 106 -1.07 11.72 1.80
CA PHE A 106 0.24 12.36 1.72
C PHE A 106 0.17 13.89 1.65
N LEU A 107 -0.89 14.47 1.07
CA LEU A 107 -1.07 15.92 1.01
C LEU A 107 -1.79 16.51 2.23
N ALA A 108 -2.48 15.70 3.03
CA ALA A 108 -3.10 16.17 4.27
C ALA A 108 -2.05 16.85 5.17
N LYS A 109 -2.36 18.07 5.63
CA LYS A 109 -1.52 18.76 6.61
C LYS A 109 -1.63 18.04 7.96
N VAL A 110 -0.48 17.75 8.57
CA VAL A 110 -0.37 17.20 9.93
C VAL A 110 -0.51 18.33 10.93
#